data_AF-A0A1Y1MTF9-F1
#
_entry.id   AF-A0A1Y1MTF9-F1
#
_cell.length_a   1.000
_cell.length_b   1.000
_cell.length_c   1.000
_cell.angle_alpha   90.00
_cell.angle_beta   90.00
_cell.angle_gamma   90.00
#
_symmetry.space_group_name_H-M   'P 1'
#
loop_
_entity.id
_entity.type
_entity.pdbx_description
1 polymer ?
#
loop_
_entity_poly.entity_id
_entity_poly.type
_entity_poly.pdbx_seq_one_letter_code
_entity_poly.pdbx_strand_id
1 'polypeptide(L)'
;QMSPADKLSYGSDPKPQHAGVEGTEEMLRWIWNEGFAAVAGDAISFEVYPKQNSYKTEDGREVPGLLMHEYLIAGWGLPVGELFDLEELSKTCQRLGRWEFFVS
;
A
#
# COMPACT_ATOMS: atom_id res chain seq x y z
N GLN A 1 13.63 4.88 15.77
CA GLN A 1 12.19 5.12 15.99
C GLN A 1 11.95 6.60 16.23
N MET A 2 10.81 7.14 15.76
CA MET A 2 10.41 8.53 15.95
C MET A 2 10.07 8.84 17.42
N SER A 3 10.39 10.05 17.90
CA SER A 3 9.97 10.49 19.23
C SER A 3 8.46 10.79 19.28
N PRO A 4 7.83 10.89 20.47
CA PRO A 4 6.43 11.30 20.58
C PRO A 4 6.14 12.66 19.94
N ALA A 5 7.08 13.61 20.03
CA ALA A 5 6.95 14.93 19.41
C ALA A 5 6.99 14.84 17.87
N ASP A 6 7.86 13.99 17.32
CA ASP A 6 7.92 13.76 15.88
C ASP A 6 6.64 13.13 15.35
N LYS A 7 6.06 12.16 16.09
CA LYS A 7 4.77 11.53 15.74
C LYS A 7 3.63 12.55 15.73
N LEU A 8 3.58 13.43 16.73
CA LEU A 8 2.56 14.48 16.80
C LEU A 8 2.72 15.48 15.64
N SER A 9 3.94 15.93 15.39
CA SER A 9 4.27 16.83 14.27
C SER A 9 3.83 16.21 12.95
N TYR A 10 4.21 14.96 12.70
CA TYR A 10 3.85 14.21 11.50
C TYR A 10 2.34 14.04 11.34
N GLY A 11 1.63 13.61 12.38
CA GLY A 11 0.18 13.42 12.33
C GLY A 11 -0.61 14.73 12.21
N SER A 12 0.02 15.88 12.47
CA SER A 12 -0.58 17.20 12.33
C SER A 12 -0.25 17.91 11.01
N ASP A 13 0.56 17.30 10.14
CA ASP A 13 0.93 17.89 8.86
C ASP A 13 -0.31 18.04 7.95
N PRO A 14 -0.66 19.26 7.50
CA PRO A 14 -1.79 19.47 6.61
C PRO A 14 -1.56 18.97 5.18
N LYS A 15 -0.34 18.55 4.82
CA LYS A 15 0.05 18.05 3.50
C LYS A 15 0.86 16.76 3.62
N PRO A 16 0.27 15.70 4.22
CA PRO A 16 1.01 14.48 4.49
C PRO A 16 1.42 13.80 3.18
N GLN A 17 2.61 13.18 3.17
CA GLN A 17 3.12 12.38 2.07
C GLN A 17 3.45 10.98 2.59
N HIS A 18 2.76 9.98 2.05
CA HIS A 18 2.88 8.58 2.43
C HIS A 18 3.40 7.78 1.24
N ALA A 19 4.43 6.96 1.49
CA ALA A 19 4.78 5.88 0.59
C ALA A 19 3.65 4.84 0.58
N GLY A 20 3.46 4.18 -0.55
CA GLY A 20 2.46 3.12 -0.72
C GLY A 20 2.55 2.52 -2.12
N VAL A 21 1.61 1.63 -2.44
CA VAL A 21 1.47 0.99 -3.74
C VAL A 21 1.10 2.03 -4.81
N GLU A 22 1.67 1.87 -6.00
CA GLU A 22 1.39 2.74 -7.14
C GLU A 22 -0.07 2.61 -7.58
N GLY A 23 -0.81 3.73 -7.54
CA GLY A 23 -2.23 3.77 -7.90
C GLY A 23 -2.46 3.80 -9.41
N THR A 24 -2.27 2.68 -10.09
CA THR A 24 -2.53 2.54 -11.54
C THR A 24 -3.58 1.48 -11.85
N GLU A 25 -4.20 1.58 -13.02
CA GLU A 25 -5.16 0.56 -13.50
C GLU A 25 -4.46 -0.80 -13.67
N GLU A 26 -3.19 -0.81 -14.05
CA GLU A 26 -2.40 -2.03 -14.17
C GLU A 26 -2.26 -2.75 -12.82
N MET A 27 -1.92 -2.02 -11.76
CA MET A 27 -1.83 -2.58 -10.41
C MET A 27 -3.19 -3.12 -9.93
N LEU A 28 -4.27 -2.35 -10.14
CA LEU A 28 -5.62 -2.82 -9.83
C LEU A 28 -5.96 -4.11 -10.58
N ARG A 29 -5.68 -4.16 -11.89
CA ARG A 29 -5.92 -5.34 -12.73
C ARG A 29 -5.13 -6.56 -12.23
N TRP A 30 -3.89 -6.37 -11.79
CA TRP A 30 -3.10 -7.44 -11.21
C TRP A 30 -3.74 -7.97 -9.92
N ILE A 31 -4.08 -7.09 -8.96
CA ILE A 31 -4.73 -7.48 -7.70
C ILE A 31 -6.01 -8.28 -7.95
N TRP A 32 -6.84 -7.82 -8.90
CA TRP A 32 -8.07 -8.52 -9.28
C TRP A 32 -7.81 -9.90 -9.88
N ASN A 33 -6.86 -10.00 -10.82
CA ASN A 33 -6.59 -11.23 -11.56
C ASN A 33 -5.97 -12.32 -10.69
N GLU A 34 -5.18 -11.97 -9.68
CA GLU A 34 -4.62 -12.93 -8.71
C GLU A 34 -5.67 -13.50 -7.75
N GLY A 35 -6.85 -12.86 -7.65
CA GLY A 35 -7.95 -13.36 -6.82
C GLY A 35 -7.69 -13.25 -5.32
N PHE A 36 -6.94 -12.23 -4.89
CA PHE A 36 -6.69 -12.00 -3.47
C PHE A 36 -7.98 -11.74 -2.69
N ALA A 37 -8.10 -12.35 -1.52
CA ALA A 37 -9.22 -12.10 -0.60
C ALA A 37 -9.07 -10.78 0.17
N ALA A 38 -7.85 -10.28 0.33
CA ALA A 38 -7.50 -9.02 1.00
C ALA A 38 -6.07 -8.60 0.60
N VAL A 39 -5.75 -7.32 0.78
CA VAL A 39 -4.38 -6.79 0.66
C VAL A 39 -3.99 -6.08 1.96
N ALA A 40 -2.71 -6.10 2.33
CA ALA A 40 -2.23 -5.43 3.53
C ALA A 40 -0.79 -4.96 3.39
N GLY A 41 -0.41 -3.94 4.17
CA GLY A 41 0.95 -3.42 4.25
C GLY A 41 1.27 -2.71 5.58
N ASP A 42 2.52 -2.32 5.75
CA ASP A 42 3.06 -1.61 6.92
C ASP A 42 3.07 -0.07 6.76
N ALA A 43 2.67 0.43 5.60
CA ALA A 43 2.52 1.86 5.34
C ALA A 43 1.27 2.45 6.03
N ILE A 44 1.25 3.79 6.17
CA ILE A 44 0.11 4.53 6.72
C ILE A 44 -1.09 4.49 5.77
N SER A 45 -0.82 4.54 4.47
CA SER A 45 -1.83 4.35 3.42
C SER A 45 -1.38 3.19 2.54
N PHE A 46 -2.29 2.32 2.13
CA PHE A 46 -1.96 1.20 1.25
C PHE A 46 -1.40 1.67 -0.08
N GLU A 47 -2.03 2.68 -0.69
CA GLU A 47 -1.57 3.35 -1.90
C GLU A 47 -0.75 4.61 -1.57
N VAL A 48 -0.01 5.11 -2.55
CA VAL A 48 0.66 6.42 -2.44
C VAL A 48 -0.36 7.51 -2.11
N TYR A 49 -0.07 8.29 -1.06
CA TYR A 49 -0.88 9.43 -0.67
C TYR A 49 -0.04 10.71 -0.60
N PRO A 50 -0.49 11.86 -1.14
CA PRO A 50 -1.71 12.02 -1.92
C PRO A 50 -1.63 11.29 -3.27
N LYS A 51 -2.79 10.97 -3.84
CA LYS A 51 -2.89 10.44 -5.20
C LYS A 51 -2.06 11.32 -6.15
N GLN A 52 -1.22 10.69 -6.97
CA GLN A 52 -0.50 11.39 -8.03
C GLN A 52 -1.43 11.67 -9.22
N ASN A 53 -1.16 12.73 -9.98
CA ASN A 53 -1.95 13.03 -11.18
C ASN A 53 -1.75 11.98 -12.28
N SER A 54 -0.51 11.53 -12.45
CA SER A 54 -0.12 10.53 -13.43
C SER A 54 1.10 9.73 -12.97
N TYR A 55 1.28 8.55 -13.56
CA TYR A 55 2.45 7.69 -13.43
C TYR A 55 3.05 7.42 -14.81
N LYS A 56 4.35 7.11 -14.85
CA LYS A 56 5.03 6.70 -16.08
C LYS A 56 5.20 5.19 -16.09
N THR A 57 4.68 4.54 -17.13
CA THR A 57 4.87 3.12 -17.35
C THR A 57 6.30 2.82 -17.83
N GLU A 58 6.69 1.54 -17.79
CA GLU A 58 8.02 1.10 -18.26
C GLU A 58 8.28 1.45 -19.74
N ASP A 59 7.25 1.44 -20.58
CA ASP A 59 7.32 1.82 -21.99
C ASP A 59 7.21 3.34 -22.22
N GLY A 60 7.22 4.14 -21.14
CA GLY A 60 7.30 5.61 -21.17
C GLY A 60 5.98 6.34 -21.40
N ARG A 61 4.83 5.63 -21.37
CA ARG A 61 3.51 6.26 -21.45
C ARG A 61 3.13 6.88 -20.10
N GLU A 62 2.35 7.96 -20.14
CA GLU A 62 1.72 8.52 -18.95
C GLU A 62 0.32 7.95 -18.78
N VAL A 63 0.04 7.41 -17.59
CA VAL A 63 -1.26 6.86 -17.19
C VAL A 63 -1.82 7.66 -16.02
N PRO A 64 -3.15 7.82 -15.91
CA PRO A 64 -3.74 8.57 -14.80
C PRO A 64 -3.47 7.87 -13.47
N GLY A 65 -3.16 8.66 -12.43
CA GLY A 65 -3.11 8.14 -11.07
C GLY A 65 -4.51 7.98 -10.48
N LEU A 66 -4.72 6.88 -9.77
CA LEU A 66 -6.00 6.45 -9.21
C LEU A 66 -5.94 6.42 -7.69
N LEU A 67 -7.10 6.58 -7.05
CA LEU A 67 -7.28 6.34 -5.63
C LEU A 67 -7.79 4.90 -5.50
N MET A 68 -6.91 3.94 -5.18
CA MET A 68 -7.24 2.51 -5.23
C MET A 68 -8.31 2.14 -4.19
N HIS A 69 -8.37 2.81 -3.03
CA HIS A 69 -9.42 2.61 -2.03
C HIS A 69 -10.84 2.61 -2.60
N GLU A 70 -11.13 3.47 -3.59
CA GLU A 70 -12.46 3.52 -4.23
C GLU A 70 -12.78 2.22 -4.98
N TYR A 71 -11.78 1.62 -5.62
CA TYR A 71 -11.93 0.36 -6.36
C TYR A 71 -11.90 -0.84 -5.44
N LEU A 72 -10.90 -0.92 -4.56
CA LEU A 72 -10.70 -2.05 -3.65
C LEU A 72 -11.90 -2.20 -2.70
N ILE A 73 -12.26 -1.14 -1.99
CA ILE A 73 -13.29 -1.21 -0.94
C ILE A 73 -14.68 -1.03 -1.54
N ALA A 74 -14.95 0.12 -2.17
CA ALA A 74 -16.31 0.43 -2.62
C ALA A 74 -16.71 -0.34 -3.88
N GLY A 75 -15.75 -0.61 -4.77
CA GLY A 75 -15.98 -1.38 -5.99
C GLY A 75 -16.05 -2.89 -5.75
N TRP A 76 -15.02 -3.47 -5.14
CA TRP A 76 -14.84 -4.93 -5.07
C TRP A 76 -15.22 -5.55 -3.73
N GLY A 77 -15.35 -4.75 -2.67
CA GLY A 77 -15.50 -5.26 -1.31
C GLY A 77 -14.25 -5.98 -0.80
N LEU A 78 -13.07 -5.67 -1.37
CA LEU A 78 -11.78 -6.22 -0.99
C LEU A 78 -11.23 -5.46 0.24
N PRO A 79 -11.03 -6.13 1.39
CA PRO A 79 -10.48 -5.51 2.59
C PRO A 79 -9.03 -5.05 2.40
N VAL A 80 -8.72 -3.88 2.92
CA VAL A 80 -7.38 -3.27 2.91
C VAL A 80 -6.87 -3.13 4.35
N GLY A 81 -5.71 -3.73 4.65
CA GLY A 81 -5.03 -3.61 5.93
C GLY A 81 -3.86 -2.62 5.88
N GLU A 82 -3.81 -1.69 6.82
CA GLU A 82 -2.77 -0.67 6.91
C GLU A 82 -2.08 -0.72 8.28
N LEU A 83 -0.86 -0.20 8.38
CA LEU A 83 -0.07 -0.13 9.63
C LEU A 83 0.22 -1.50 10.29
N PHE A 84 0.38 -2.56 9.50
CA PHE A 84 0.82 -3.84 10.03
C PHE A 84 2.28 -3.75 10.51
N ASP A 85 2.61 -4.36 11.65
CA ASP A 85 4.02 -4.50 12.05
C ASP A 85 4.64 -5.72 11.35
N LEU A 86 5.45 -5.46 10.33
CA LEU A 86 6.10 -6.49 9.52
C LEU A 86 7.61 -6.59 9.79
N GLU A 87 8.16 -5.90 10.80
CA GLU A 87 9.61 -5.83 11.03
C GLU A 87 10.22 -7.19 11.40
N GLU A 88 9.65 -7.91 12.38
CA GLU A 88 10.15 -9.23 12.76
C GLU A 88 9.78 -10.31 11.75
N LEU A 89 8.60 -10.19 11.13
CA LEU A 89 8.14 -11.12 10.12
C LEU A 89 9.06 -11.09 8.89
N SER A 90 9.40 -9.91 8.37
CA SER A 90 10.27 -9.76 7.20
C SER A 90 11.67 -10.38 7.43
N LYS A 91 12.28 -10.13 8.60
CA LYS A 91 13.55 -10.75 9.01
C LYS A 91 13.44 -12.27 9.09
N THR A 92 12.33 -12.77 9.61
CA THR A 92 12.07 -14.22 9.72
C THR A 92 11.88 -14.86 8.34
N CYS A 93 11.10 -14.24 7.46
CA CYS A 93 10.90 -14.69 6.07
C CYS A 93 12.23 -14.77 5.31
N GLN A 94 13.08 -13.75 5.44
CA GLN A 94 14.42 -13.73 4.85
C GLN A 94 15.31 -14.86 5.39
N ARG A 95 15.34 -15.05 6.72
CA ARG A 95 16.15 -16.10 7.36
C ARG A 95 15.71 -17.51 6.97
N LEU A 96 14.40 -17.73 6.78
CA LEU A 96 13.84 -19.04 6.46
C LEU A 96 13.69 -19.28 4.95
N GLY A 97 13.81 -18.25 4.12
CA GLY A 97 13.52 -18.33 2.68
C GLY A 97 12.05 -18.69 2.40
N ARG A 98 11.11 -18.22 3.22
CA ARG A 98 9.68 -18.53 3.11
C ARG A 98 8.83 -17.27 3.30
N TRP A 99 7.91 -17.03 2.38
CA TRP A 99 7.00 -15.87 2.39
C TRP A 99 5.51 -16.26 2.42
N GLU A 100 5.24 -17.57 2.47
CA GLU A 100 3.90 -18.14 2.56
C GLU A 100 3.73 -18.82 3.93
N PHE A 101 2.70 -18.39 4.64
CA PHE A 101 2.35 -18.86 5.98
C PHE A 101 0.87 -18.63 6.26
N PHE A 102 0.37 -19.25 7.32
CA PHE A 102 -0.99 -19.04 7.79
C PHE A 102 -1.10 -17.68 8.50
N VAL A 103 -2.17 -16.94 8.20
CA VAL A 103 -2.49 -15.63 8.80
C VAL A 103 -3.82 -15.76 9.53
N SER A 104 -3.88 -15.28 10.79
CA SER A 104 -5.06 -15.36 11.67
C SER A 104 -5.22 -14.14 12.54
#